data_AF-A0A958KQ54-F1
#
_entry.id   AF-A0A958KQ54-F1
#
_cell.length_a   1.000
_cell.length_b   1.000
_cell.length_c   1.000
_cell.angle_alpha   90.00
_cell.angle_beta   90.00
_cell.angle_gamma   90.00
#
_symmetry.space_group_name_H-M   'P 1'
#
loop_
_entity.id
_entity.type
_entity.pdbx_description
1 polymer ?
#
loop_
_entity_poly.entity_id
_entity_poly.type
_entity_poly.pdbx_seq_one_letter_code
_entity_poly.pdbx_strand_id
1 'polypeptide(L)'
;SGYHIAEAGANPISQLAFTLANGFTYVEYYLSRGLHIDEIAPNLSFFFSNGLDPEYAVIGRVARRIWAVAMRDLYKANDRSQKLKYHIQTSGRSLHAQEIDFNDIRTTLQALLALQDNCNSLHTNAYDEAITTPTEESVRRAMAIQMIINKEFGVTKCENPTQGAFIIEELTDLVEEAVLAEFQRLHERGGVLGAMETQYQRSKIQDESMFYEHQKHTGELPIIGVNTYLNPQTSVEGYEPPKIELARAEPAEKLQQLNNLKAYHAKYSEVTKNDLAHLKSVALRGENIFEALLKVSRTCSLGQMSKALYEVGGQYRRNL
;
A
#
# COMPACT_ATOMS: atom_id res chain seq x y z
N SER A 1 -2.07 5.40 -1.51
CA SER A 1 -1.20 4.22 -1.36
C SER A 1 -1.31 3.39 -2.62
N GLY A 2 -0.17 2.98 -3.18
CA GLY A 2 -0.05 2.05 -4.30
C GLY A 2 0.19 0.61 -3.90
N TYR A 3 0.60 0.34 -2.66
CA TYR A 3 0.86 -1.02 -2.18
C TYR A 3 -0.31 -1.97 -2.51
N HIS A 4 -1.51 -1.62 -2.06
CA HIS A 4 -2.73 -2.41 -2.30
C HIS A 4 -3.11 -2.53 -3.78
N ILE A 5 -2.74 -1.56 -4.62
CA ILE A 5 -2.99 -1.60 -6.07
C ILE A 5 -2.07 -2.65 -6.71
N ALA A 6 -0.80 -2.68 -6.32
CA ALA A 6 0.16 -3.69 -6.78
C ALA A 6 -0.16 -5.09 -6.24
N GLU A 7 -0.52 -5.21 -4.97
CA GLU A 7 -0.90 -6.51 -4.37
C GLU A 7 -2.18 -7.08 -4.98
N ALA A 8 -3.09 -6.22 -5.49
CA ALA A 8 -4.25 -6.65 -6.29
C ALA A 8 -3.90 -7.07 -7.71
N GLY A 9 -2.67 -6.77 -8.14
CA GLY A 9 -2.03 -7.33 -9.31
C GLY A 9 -1.63 -6.38 -10.41
N ALA A 10 -1.64 -5.07 -10.11
CA ALA A 10 -1.07 -4.07 -11.00
C ALA A 10 0.44 -4.23 -11.15
N ASN A 11 0.95 -3.98 -12.36
CA ASN A 11 2.38 -3.85 -12.60
C ASN A 11 2.95 -2.55 -11.99
N PRO A 12 4.28 -2.36 -11.94
CA PRO A 12 4.89 -1.21 -11.29
C PRO A 12 4.47 0.14 -11.90
N ILE A 13 4.29 0.21 -13.22
CA ILE A 13 3.86 1.42 -13.93
C ILE A 13 2.44 1.81 -13.51
N SER A 14 1.50 0.87 -13.56
CA SER A 14 0.11 1.08 -13.15
C SER A 14 0.01 1.45 -11.67
N GLN A 15 0.78 0.77 -10.80
CA GLN A 15 0.87 1.14 -9.40
C GLN A 15 1.28 2.60 -9.23
N LEU A 16 2.41 2.99 -9.83
CA LEU A 16 2.99 4.32 -9.65
C LEU A 16 2.06 5.40 -10.21
N ALA A 17 1.56 5.20 -11.44
CA ALA A 17 0.66 6.14 -12.09
C ALA A 17 -0.65 6.32 -11.32
N PHE A 18 -1.34 5.24 -10.95
CA PHE A 18 -2.59 5.36 -10.20
C PHE A 18 -2.38 6.00 -8.83
N THR A 19 -1.26 5.73 -8.18
CA THR A 19 -0.95 6.32 -6.87
C THR A 19 -0.70 7.82 -6.95
N LEU A 20 0.12 8.27 -7.90
CA LEU A 20 0.39 9.70 -8.09
C LEU A 20 -0.85 10.44 -8.58
N ALA A 21 -1.62 9.86 -9.50
CA ALA A 21 -2.88 10.44 -9.97
C ALA A 21 -3.90 10.61 -8.82
N ASN A 22 -4.01 9.61 -7.93
CA ASN A 22 -4.80 9.74 -6.70
C ASN A 22 -4.26 10.86 -5.80
N GLY A 23 -2.94 10.97 -5.65
CA GLY A 23 -2.28 12.05 -4.91
C GLY A 23 -2.63 13.44 -5.45
N PHE A 24 -2.48 13.65 -6.76
CA PHE A 24 -2.87 14.90 -7.42
C PHE A 24 -4.38 15.17 -7.31
N THR A 25 -5.23 14.14 -7.38
CA THR A 25 -6.67 14.30 -7.17
C THR A 25 -6.99 14.83 -5.77
N TYR A 26 -6.28 14.36 -4.73
CA TYR A 26 -6.43 14.93 -3.39
C TYR A 26 -5.94 16.37 -3.31
N VAL A 27 -4.84 16.71 -3.99
CA VAL A 27 -4.35 18.09 -4.09
C VAL A 27 -5.43 18.98 -4.71
N GLU A 28 -5.94 18.64 -5.90
CA GLU A 28 -7.01 19.38 -6.57
C GLU A 28 -8.27 19.50 -5.71
N TYR A 29 -8.64 18.41 -5.02
CA TYR A 29 -9.77 18.43 -4.11
C TYR A 29 -9.57 19.47 -2.99
N TYR A 30 -8.43 19.47 -2.32
CA TYR A 30 -8.18 20.43 -1.23
C TYR A 30 -8.03 21.87 -1.73
N LEU A 31 -7.43 22.09 -2.90
CA LEU A 31 -7.40 23.40 -3.55
C LEU A 31 -8.81 23.90 -3.87
N SER A 32 -9.71 23.02 -4.36
CA SER A 32 -11.11 23.37 -4.62
C SER A 32 -11.89 23.76 -3.34
N ARG A 33 -11.38 23.35 -2.17
CA ARG A 33 -11.90 23.71 -0.85
C ARG A 33 -11.28 25.00 -0.29
N GLY A 34 -10.39 25.66 -1.03
CA GLY A 34 -9.79 26.94 -0.68
C GLY A 34 -8.55 26.87 0.22
N LEU A 35 -7.96 25.68 0.40
CA LEU A 35 -6.72 25.51 1.15
C LEU A 35 -5.51 25.88 0.28
N HIS A 36 -4.48 26.47 0.88
CA HIS A 36 -3.25 26.77 0.16
C HIS A 36 -2.41 25.50 -0.04
N ILE A 37 -1.72 25.38 -1.19
CA ILE A 37 -0.94 24.16 -1.52
C ILE A 37 0.07 23.79 -0.43
N ASP A 38 0.74 24.79 0.14
CA ASP A 38 1.77 24.59 1.18
C ASP A 38 1.21 24.20 2.55
N GLU A 39 -0.10 24.28 2.77
CA GLU A 39 -0.76 23.75 3.96
C GLU A 39 -1.11 22.26 3.81
N ILE A 40 -1.16 21.77 2.57
CA ILE A 40 -1.59 20.41 2.22
C ILE A 40 -0.37 19.53 1.92
N ALA A 41 0.43 19.91 0.93
CA ALA A 41 1.45 19.05 0.34
C ALA A 41 2.47 18.51 1.36
N PRO A 42 2.97 19.29 2.35
CA PRO A 42 3.90 18.78 3.36
C PRO A 42 3.34 17.66 4.25
N ASN A 43 2.01 17.56 4.34
CA ASN A 43 1.27 16.57 5.14
C ASN A 43 0.93 15.31 4.34
N LEU A 44 1.21 15.29 3.03
CA LEU A 44 1.02 14.12 2.20
C LEU A 44 2.19 13.14 2.37
N SER A 45 1.85 11.86 2.42
CA SER A 45 2.80 10.75 2.47
C SER A 45 2.34 9.67 1.49
N PHE A 46 3.31 9.03 0.86
CA PHE A 46 3.08 8.00 -0.15
C PHE A 46 3.48 6.63 0.38
N PHE A 47 2.91 5.58 -0.21
CA PHE A 47 3.17 4.22 0.20
C PHE A 47 3.13 3.30 -1.02
N PHE A 48 4.25 2.68 -1.35
CA PHE A 48 4.43 1.80 -2.52
C PHE A 48 4.81 0.37 -2.10
N SER A 49 4.51 -0.60 -2.96
CA SER A 49 5.03 -1.97 -2.95
C SER A 49 6.32 -2.03 -3.79
N ASN A 50 7.29 -2.86 -3.37
CA ASN A 50 8.46 -3.22 -4.16
C ASN A 50 8.46 -4.72 -4.49
N GLY A 51 8.41 -5.06 -5.76
CA GLY A 51 8.52 -6.43 -6.28
C GLY A 51 9.85 -6.68 -6.98
N LEU A 52 9.86 -7.62 -7.92
CA LEU A 52 11.08 -8.08 -8.61
C LEU A 52 11.23 -7.56 -10.05
N ASP A 53 10.20 -6.92 -10.60
CA ASP A 53 10.25 -6.23 -11.89
C ASP A 53 11.30 -5.09 -11.88
N PRO A 54 11.96 -4.81 -13.02
CA PRO A 54 13.07 -3.86 -13.08
C PRO A 54 12.67 -2.45 -12.64
N GLU A 55 11.45 -2.01 -12.92
CA GLU A 55 10.94 -0.66 -12.63
C GLU A 55 10.95 -0.35 -11.12
N TYR A 56 10.92 -1.36 -10.26
CA TYR A 56 11.04 -1.18 -8.80
C TYR A 56 12.39 -0.61 -8.37
N ALA A 57 13.42 -0.69 -9.21
CA ALA A 57 14.70 -0.03 -8.96
C ALA A 57 14.62 1.51 -9.05
N VAL A 58 13.58 2.06 -9.71
CA VAL A 58 13.43 3.49 -9.99
C VAL A 58 12.08 4.09 -9.59
N ILE A 59 11.19 3.29 -8.98
CA ILE A 59 9.83 3.74 -8.65
C ILE A 59 9.82 4.99 -7.73
N GLY A 60 10.74 5.07 -6.77
CA GLY A 60 10.85 6.16 -5.81
C GLY A 60 11.41 7.45 -6.42
N ARG A 61 12.52 7.35 -7.17
CA ARG A 61 13.11 8.51 -7.87
C ARG A 61 12.19 9.09 -8.93
N VAL A 62 11.47 8.26 -9.69
CA VAL A 62 10.46 8.74 -10.65
C VAL A 62 9.32 9.44 -9.91
N ALA A 63 8.80 8.84 -8.84
CA ALA A 63 7.76 9.47 -8.02
C ALA A 63 8.20 10.86 -7.50
N ARG A 64 9.42 10.96 -6.97
CA ARG A 64 10.00 12.22 -6.49
C ARG A 64 10.14 13.25 -7.61
N ARG A 65 10.64 12.85 -8.80
CA ARG A 65 10.89 13.76 -9.93
C ARG A 65 9.58 14.35 -10.45
N ILE A 66 8.60 13.50 -10.76
CA ILE A 66 7.26 13.91 -11.22
C ILE A 66 6.62 14.86 -10.20
N TRP A 67 6.61 14.48 -8.92
CA TRP A 67 5.99 15.29 -7.87
C TRP A 67 6.66 16.65 -7.69
N ALA A 68 7.99 16.69 -7.61
CA ALA A 68 8.74 17.92 -7.40
C ALA A 68 8.52 18.92 -8.54
N VAL A 69 8.59 18.44 -9.79
CA VAL A 69 8.35 19.28 -10.98
C VAL A 69 6.91 19.80 -11.01
N ALA A 70 5.92 18.94 -10.80
CA ALA A 70 4.52 19.37 -10.77
C ALA A 70 4.25 20.38 -9.65
N MET A 71 4.73 20.13 -8.43
CA MET A 71 4.57 21.03 -7.29
C MET A 71 5.20 22.40 -7.54
N ARG A 72 6.39 22.44 -8.15
CA ARG A 72 7.09 23.69 -8.46
C ARG A 72 6.45 24.44 -9.62
N ASP A 73 6.21 23.75 -10.74
CA ASP A 73 5.92 24.40 -12.02
C ASP A 73 4.42 24.60 -12.24
N LEU A 74 3.59 23.65 -11.81
CA LEU A 74 2.13 23.75 -11.92
C LEU A 74 1.52 24.43 -10.70
N TYR A 75 1.83 23.93 -9.49
CA TYR A 75 1.20 24.40 -8.26
C TYR A 75 1.91 25.58 -7.58
N LYS A 76 3.10 25.97 -8.06
CA LYS A 76 3.92 27.06 -7.50
C LYS A 76 4.19 26.92 -5.99
N ALA A 77 4.33 25.69 -5.53
CA ALA A 77 4.52 25.33 -4.13
C ALA A 77 5.98 25.51 -3.68
N ASN A 78 6.19 25.66 -2.38
CA ASN A 78 7.52 25.84 -1.81
C ASN A 78 8.38 24.55 -1.83
N ASP A 79 9.66 24.68 -1.48
CA ASP A 79 10.63 23.57 -1.46
C ASP A 79 10.22 22.38 -0.58
N ARG A 80 9.48 22.61 0.50
CA ARG A 80 9.02 21.53 1.39
C ARG A 80 7.89 20.74 0.73
N SER A 81 6.99 21.41 0.02
CA SER A 81 5.88 20.80 -0.73
C SER A 81 6.36 19.96 -1.92
N GLN A 82 7.51 20.32 -2.51
CA GLN A 82 8.14 19.57 -3.60
C GLN A 82 8.77 18.24 -3.16
N LYS A 83 9.00 18.02 -1.86
CA LYS A 83 9.67 16.83 -1.34
C LYS A 83 8.68 15.69 -1.05
N LEU A 84 8.45 14.84 -2.05
CA LEU A 84 7.67 13.62 -1.88
C LEU A 84 8.35 12.67 -0.89
N LYS A 85 7.65 12.35 0.20
CA LYS A 85 8.08 11.37 1.21
C LYS A 85 7.26 10.09 1.03
N TYR A 86 7.92 8.94 1.10
CA TYR A 86 7.25 7.67 0.90
C TYR A 86 7.78 6.54 1.79
N HIS A 87 6.87 5.63 2.12
CA HIS A 87 7.15 4.32 2.68
C HIS A 87 7.18 3.28 1.55
N ILE A 88 8.05 2.29 1.64
CA ILE A 88 8.03 1.07 0.82
C ILE A 88 7.76 -0.13 1.71
N GLN A 89 6.93 -1.05 1.23
CA GLN A 89 6.84 -2.41 1.75
C GLN A 89 7.23 -3.38 0.64
N THR A 90 8.00 -4.42 0.95
CA THR A 90 8.28 -5.53 0.03
C THR A 90 6.98 -6.21 -0.42
N SER A 91 6.91 -6.77 -1.62
CA SER A 91 5.66 -7.30 -2.16
C SER A 91 5.24 -8.60 -1.48
N GLY A 92 4.04 -8.63 -0.90
CA GLY A 92 3.45 -9.84 -0.33
C GLY A 92 3.13 -10.89 -1.40
N ARG A 93 2.64 -10.44 -2.56
CA ARG A 93 2.30 -11.28 -3.72
C ARG A 93 3.50 -12.04 -4.29
N SER A 94 4.70 -11.51 -4.12
CA SER A 94 5.94 -12.17 -4.54
C SER A 94 6.37 -13.32 -3.63
N LEU A 95 5.75 -13.46 -2.45
CA LEU A 95 6.07 -14.50 -1.47
C LEU A 95 5.11 -15.68 -1.65
N HIS A 96 5.63 -16.88 -1.49
CA HIS A 96 4.90 -18.10 -1.83
C HIS A 96 4.83 -19.08 -0.66
N ALA A 97 3.76 -19.86 -0.63
CA ALA A 97 3.54 -20.88 0.41
C ALA A 97 4.41 -22.13 0.18
N GLN A 98 4.85 -22.37 -1.07
CA GLN A 98 5.87 -23.35 -1.40
C GLN A 98 7.25 -22.76 -1.13
N GLU A 99 8.14 -23.57 -0.54
CA GLU A 99 9.54 -23.20 -0.29
C GLU A 99 9.66 -21.82 0.38
N ILE A 100 8.96 -21.66 1.51
CA ILE A 100 8.84 -20.37 2.21
C ILE A 100 10.20 -19.76 2.58
N ASP A 101 11.25 -20.57 2.77
CA ASP A 101 12.59 -20.07 3.04
C ASP A 101 13.17 -19.26 1.87
N PHE A 102 12.71 -19.48 0.64
CA PHE A 102 13.12 -18.67 -0.52
C PHE A 102 12.56 -17.25 -0.45
N ASN A 103 11.54 -16.99 0.37
CA ASN A 103 10.93 -15.68 0.52
C ASN A 103 11.90 -14.65 1.12
N ASP A 104 12.79 -15.06 2.03
CA ASP A 104 13.83 -14.15 2.56
C ASP A 104 14.76 -13.61 1.47
N ILE A 105 15.05 -14.43 0.45
CA ILE A 105 15.90 -14.03 -0.68
C ILE A 105 15.19 -12.95 -1.50
N ARG A 106 13.90 -13.17 -1.81
CA ARG A 106 13.07 -12.19 -2.55
C ARG A 106 12.95 -10.88 -1.78
N THR A 107 12.61 -10.95 -0.50
CA THR A 107 12.50 -9.80 0.40
C THR A 107 13.83 -9.05 0.51
N THR A 108 14.96 -9.75 0.55
CA THR A 108 16.29 -9.13 0.60
C THR A 108 16.59 -8.29 -0.64
N LEU A 109 16.30 -8.81 -1.84
CA LEU A 109 16.48 -8.07 -3.09
C LEU A 109 15.56 -6.84 -3.16
N GLN A 110 14.30 -7.00 -2.78
CA GLN A 110 13.31 -5.91 -2.77
C GLN A 110 13.68 -4.80 -1.78
N ALA A 111 14.16 -5.18 -0.59
CA ALA A 111 14.67 -4.26 0.43
C ALA A 111 15.92 -3.51 -0.05
N LEU A 112 16.83 -4.21 -0.74
CA LEU A 112 18.03 -3.59 -1.30
C LEU A 112 17.67 -2.51 -2.32
N LEU A 113 16.76 -2.79 -3.25
CA LEU A 113 16.28 -1.81 -4.23
C LEU A 113 15.65 -0.59 -3.54
N ALA A 114 14.81 -0.82 -2.53
CA ALA A 114 14.15 0.26 -1.78
C ALA A 114 15.16 1.19 -1.08
N LEU A 115 16.20 0.62 -0.45
CA LEU A 115 17.23 1.38 0.25
C LEU A 115 18.18 2.09 -0.71
N GLN A 116 18.57 1.44 -1.82
CA GLN A 116 19.43 2.03 -2.85
C GLN A 116 18.77 3.22 -3.58
N ASP A 117 17.44 3.24 -3.66
CA ASP A 117 16.67 4.38 -4.16
C ASP A 117 16.23 5.36 -3.05
N ASN A 118 16.85 5.26 -1.87
CA ASN A 118 16.73 6.19 -0.74
C ASN A 118 15.27 6.39 -0.27
N CYS A 119 14.56 5.30 0.01
CA CYS A 119 13.22 5.36 0.61
C CYS A 119 13.26 5.99 2.02
N ASN A 120 12.19 6.67 2.43
CA ASN A 120 12.14 7.32 3.75
C ASN A 120 11.79 6.35 4.89
N SER A 121 11.17 5.23 4.55
CA SER A 121 10.74 4.20 5.50
C SER A 121 10.54 2.88 4.76
N LEU A 122 10.89 1.75 5.40
CA LEU A 122 10.85 0.42 4.80
C LEU A 122 10.19 -0.60 5.75
N HIS A 123 9.28 -1.39 5.20
CA HIS A 123 8.78 -2.63 5.79
C HIS A 123 9.28 -3.82 4.97
N THR A 124 9.83 -4.81 5.66
CA THR A 124 10.26 -6.09 5.09
C THR A 124 9.31 -7.17 5.57
N ASN A 125 8.66 -7.86 4.64
CA ASN A 125 7.75 -8.97 4.92
C ASN A 125 8.54 -10.15 5.48
N ALA A 126 7.85 -10.98 6.24
CA ALA A 126 8.43 -12.15 6.84
C ALA A 126 8.36 -13.35 5.88
N TYR A 127 9.20 -14.37 6.08
CA TYR A 127 9.29 -15.49 5.13
C TYR A 127 8.00 -16.33 5.08
N ASP A 128 7.19 -16.32 6.15
CA ASP A 128 5.92 -17.02 6.31
C ASP A 128 4.67 -16.19 5.94
N GLU A 129 4.85 -15.00 5.35
CA GLU A 129 3.78 -14.05 4.95
C GLU A 129 2.66 -14.70 4.14
N ALA A 130 3.00 -15.66 3.28
CA ALA A 130 2.05 -16.35 2.41
C ALA A 130 1.07 -17.27 3.18
N ILE A 131 1.33 -17.53 4.46
CA ILE A 131 0.62 -18.53 5.27
C ILE A 131 -0.04 -17.90 6.49
N THR A 132 0.68 -17.06 7.23
CA THR A 132 0.25 -16.55 8.52
C THR A 132 0.78 -15.15 8.79
N THR A 133 0.20 -14.47 9.78
CA THR A 133 0.84 -13.28 10.34
C THR A 133 2.15 -13.67 11.03
N PRO A 134 3.21 -12.87 10.92
CA PRO A 134 4.55 -13.24 11.37
C PRO A 134 4.64 -13.65 12.84
N THR A 135 5.37 -14.74 13.12
CA THR A 135 5.80 -15.11 14.47
C THR A 135 6.95 -14.22 14.96
N GLU A 136 7.30 -14.27 16.25
CA GLU A 136 8.46 -13.51 16.76
C GLU A 136 9.77 -13.87 16.03
N GLU A 137 9.96 -15.15 15.72
CA GLU A 137 11.12 -15.63 14.95
C GLU A 137 11.12 -15.05 13.54
N SER A 138 9.98 -15.13 12.85
CA SER A 138 9.82 -14.66 11.48
C SER A 138 10.05 -13.14 11.37
N VAL A 139 9.53 -12.36 12.34
CA VAL A 139 9.79 -10.92 12.43
C VAL A 139 11.27 -10.62 12.64
N ARG A 140 11.99 -11.42 13.44
CA ARG A 140 13.43 -11.23 13.63
C ARG A 140 14.22 -11.44 12.34
N ARG A 141 13.86 -12.44 11.52
CA ARG A 141 14.46 -12.66 10.19
C ARG A 141 14.20 -11.46 9.26
N ALA A 142 12.95 -11.02 9.18
CA ALA A 142 12.56 -9.86 8.37
C ALA A 142 13.33 -8.58 8.79
N MET A 143 13.43 -8.31 10.08
CA MET A 143 14.20 -7.17 10.61
C MET A 143 15.70 -7.30 10.33
N ALA A 144 16.26 -8.52 10.41
CA ALA A 144 17.67 -8.76 10.15
C ALA A 144 18.07 -8.38 8.71
N ILE A 145 17.19 -8.55 7.73
CA ILE A 145 17.43 -8.11 6.34
C ILE A 145 17.79 -6.63 6.30
N GLN A 146 16.98 -5.76 6.92
CA GLN A 146 17.27 -4.32 6.96
C GLN A 146 18.54 -4.01 7.75
N MET A 147 18.79 -4.74 8.84
CA MET A 147 19.99 -4.54 9.66
C MET A 147 21.26 -4.89 8.89
N ILE A 148 21.29 -6.03 8.19
CA ILE A 148 22.44 -6.49 7.40
C ILE A 148 22.70 -5.50 6.26
N ILE A 149 21.67 -5.09 5.50
CA ILE A 149 21.87 -4.14 4.39
C ILE A 149 22.40 -2.79 4.91
N ASN A 150 21.88 -2.29 6.04
CA ASN A 150 22.29 -0.98 6.56
C ASN A 150 23.60 -0.99 7.35
N LYS A 151 24.00 -2.12 7.96
CA LYS A 151 25.15 -2.19 8.88
C LYS A 151 26.34 -2.98 8.32
N GLU A 152 26.10 -3.96 7.47
CA GLU A 152 27.14 -4.87 6.97
C GLU A 152 27.41 -4.70 5.48
N PHE A 153 26.37 -4.46 4.66
CA PHE A 153 26.52 -4.36 3.20
C PHE A 153 27.28 -3.09 2.80
N GLY A 154 28.49 -3.26 2.29
CA GLY A 154 29.44 -2.16 2.08
C GLY A 154 28.98 -1.07 1.12
N VAL A 155 28.17 -1.40 0.10
CA VAL A 155 27.67 -0.44 -0.89
C VAL A 155 26.74 0.60 -0.25
N THR A 156 25.98 0.23 0.78
CA THR A 156 25.04 1.13 1.49
C THR A 156 25.74 2.27 2.25
N LYS A 157 27.08 2.23 2.38
CA LYS A 157 27.85 3.39 2.87
C LYS A 157 27.82 4.58 1.91
N CYS A 158 27.54 4.32 0.63
CA CYS A 158 27.21 5.34 -0.36
C CYS A 158 25.68 5.52 -0.38
N GLU A 159 25.20 6.75 -0.22
CA GLU A 159 23.76 7.05 -0.14
C GLU A 159 23.11 7.29 -1.50
N ASN A 160 23.91 7.34 -2.57
CA ASN A 160 23.46 7.54 -3.94
C ASN A 160 24.12 6.55 -4.94
N PRO A 161 24.21 5.24 -4.64
CA PRO A 161 25.00 4.30 -5.42
C PRO A 161 24.45 4.05 -6.82
N THR A 162 23.19 4.42 -7.07
CA THR A 162 22.49 4.23 -8.35
C THR A 162 22.65 5.41 -9.31
N GLN A 163 23.14 6.56 -8.86
CA GLN A 163 23.30 7.75 -9.71
C GLN A 163 24.40 7.55 -10.76
N GLY A 164 24.09 7.85 -12.02
CA GLY A 164 25.02 7.71 -13.15
C GLY A 164 25.09 6.30 -13.75
N ALA A 165 24.39 5.31 -13.19
CA ALA A 165 24.28 4.01 -13.82
C ALA A 165 23.37 4.09 -15.05
N PHE A 166 23.89 3.74 -16.24
CA PHE A 166 23.16 3.89 -17.51
C PHE A 166 21.77 3.24 -17.50
N ILE A 167 21.67 2.02 -16.97
CA ILE A 167 20.39 1.31 -16.86
C ILE A 167 19.40 2.04 -15.91
N ILE A 168 19.88 2.65 -14.84
CA ILE A 168 19.02 3.36 -13.88
C ILE A 168 18.51 4.66 -14.51
N GLU A 169 19.37 5.43 -15.16
CA GLU A 169 18.96 6.69 -15.80
C GLU A 169 17.98 6.42 -16.94
N GLU A 170 18.28 5.46 -17.83
CA GLU A 170 17.37 5.09 -18.94
C GLU A 170 16.03 4.55 -18.41
N LEU A 171 16.06 3.65 -17.43
CA LEU A 171 14.83 3.11 -16.85
C LEU A 171 14.03 4.19 -16.11
N THR A 172 14.69 5.17 -15.48
CA THR A 172 14.01 6.31 -14.85
C THR A 172 13.21 7.10 -15.90
N ASP A 173 13.81 7.39 -17.05
CA ASP A 173 13.16 8.14 -18.13
C ASP A 173 12.01 7.34 -18.77
N LEU A 174 12.22 6.05 -19.02
CA LEU A 174 11.18 5.17 -19.57
C LEU A 174 9.97 5.04 -18.64
N VAL A 175 10.21 4.84 -17.34
CA VAL A 175 9.14 4.72 -16.34
C VAL A 175 8.41 6.05 -16.15
N GLU A 176 9.13 7.17 -16.12
CA GLU A 176 8.50 8.50 -16.04
C GLU A 176 7.56 8.75 -17.23
N GLU A 177 8.03 8.53 -18.46
CA GLU A 177 7.22 8.72 -19.67
C GLU A 177 5.99 7.78 -19.67
N ALA A 178 6.16 6.52 -19.29
CA ALA A 178 5.06 5.57 -19.21
C ALA A 178 3.98 5.98 -18.18
N VAL A 179 4.40 6.56 -17.05
CA VAL A 179 3.49 7.12 -16.04
C VAL A 179 2.76 8.35 -16.56
N LEU A 180 3.44 9.26 -17.25
CA LEU A 180 2.81 10.45 -17.85
C LEU A 180 1.79 10.08 -18.93
N ALA A 181 2.11 9.07 -19.76
CA ALA A 181 1.16 8.53 -20.72
C ALA A 181 -0.09 7.91 -20.03
N GLU A 182 0.07 7.28 -18.87
CA GLU A 182 -1.06 6.79 -18.07
C GLU A 182 -1.88 7.93 -17.47
N PHE A 183 -1.25 9.04 -17.05
CA PHE A 183 -1.99 10.24 -16.64
C PHE A 183 -2.86 10.78 -17.77
N GLN A 184 -2.36 10.81 -19.00
CA GLN A 184 -3.16 11.25 -20.14
C GLN A 184 -4.39 10.33 -20.37
N ARG A 185 -4.21 9.01 -20.29
CA ARG A 185 -5.33 8.05 -20.38
C ARG A 185 -6.39 8.28 -19.30
N LEU A 186 -5.98 8.61 -18.07
CA LEU A 186 -6.89 8.98 -16.99
C LEU A 186 -7.58 10.32 -17.26
N HIS A 187 -6.84 11.33 -17.74
CA HIS A 187 -7.37 12.65 -18.05
C HIS A 187 -8.47 12.60 -19.11
N GLU A 188 -8.26 11.84 -20.18
CA GLU A 188 -9.24 11.60 -21.27
C GLU A 188 -10.54 10.95 -20.76
N ARG A 189 -10.52 10.33 -19.57
CA ARG A 189 -11.66 9.69 -18.90
C ARG A 189 -12.28 10.57 -17.81
N GLY A 190 -11.98 11.87 -17.78
CA GLY A 190 -12.48 12.78 -16.75
C GLY A 190 -11.69 12.72 -15.44
N GLY A 191 -10.39 12.42 -15.54
CA GLY A 191 -9.51 12.26 -14.38
C GLY A 191 -9.79 10.99 -13.59
N VAL A 192 -9.26 10.91 -12.36
CA VAL A 192 -9.38 9.72 -11.50
C VAL A 192 -10.84 9.36 -11.23
N LEU A 193 -11.69 10.34 -10.91
CA LEU A 193 -13.08 10.09 -10.55
C LEU A 193 -13.91 9.60 -11.75
N GLY A 194 -13.77 10.21 -12.93
CA GLY A 194 -14.45 9.71 -14.14
C GLY A 194 -13.93 8.35 -14.60
N ALA A 195 -12.63 8.08 -14.45
CA ALA A 195 -12.06 6.76 -14.67
C ALA A 195 -12.63 5.71 -13.69
N MET A 196 -12.88 6.09 -12.43
CA MET A 196 -13.53 5.21 -11.45
C MET A 196 -14.99 4.92 -11.81
N GLU A 197 -15.74 5.87 -12.36
CA GLU A 197 -17.12 5.65 -12.82
C GLU A 197 -17.19 4.58 -13.92
N THR A 198 -16.21 4.58 -14.82
CA THR A 198 -16.06 3.59 -15.91
C THR A 198 -15.29 2.33 -15.49
N GLN A 199 -14.90 2.22 -14.21
CA GLN A 199 -14.11 1.12 -13.64
C GLN A 199 -12.74 0.90 -14.30
N TYR A 200 -12.19 1.90 -15.02
CA TYR A 200 -10.97 1.77 -15.80
C TYR A 200 -9.78 1.23 -14.99
N GLN A 201 -9.48 1.83 -13.84
CA GLN A 201 -8.36 1.39 -13.00
C GLN A 201 -8.58 -0.06 -12.53
N ARG A 202 -9.81 -0.40 -12.12
CA ARG A 202 -10.13 -1.74 -11.62
C ARG A 202 -9.98 -2.80 -12.71
N SER A 203 -10.54 -2.56 -13.90
CA SER A 203 -10.40 -3.48 -15.03
C SER A 203 -8.95 -3.66 -15.42
N LYS A 204 -8.17 -2.57 -15.53
CA LYS A 204 -6.75 -2.66 -15.87
C LYS A 204 -5.94 -3.47 -14.85
N ILE A 205 -6.18 -3.27 -13.54
CA ILE A 205 -5.55 -4.06 -12.48
C ILE A 205 -5.90 -5.55 -12.62
N GLN A 206 -7.17 -5.86 -12.91
CA GLN A 206 -7.63 -7.25 -13.09
C GLN A 206 -6.99 -7.90 -14.32
N ASP A 207 -6.90 -7.17 -15.44
CA ASP A 207 -6.27 -7.66 -16.66
C ASP A 207 -4.78 -7.95 -16.44
N GLU A 208 -4.05 -7.03 -15.79
CA GLU A 208 -2.64 -7.21 -15.43
C GLU A 208 -2.44 -8.38 -14.45
N SER A 209 -3.34 -8.52 -13.48
CA SER A 209 -3.34 -9.65 -12.54
C SER A 209 -3.53 -10.98 -13.27
N MET A 210 -4.50 -11.06 -14.19
CA MET A 210 -4.78 -12.26 -14.96
C MET A 210 -3.62 -12.61 -15.89
N PHE A 211 -2.99 -11.62 -16.51
CA PHE A 211 -1.80 -11.81 -17.34
C PHE A 211 -0.63 -12.40 -16.53
N TYR A 212 -0.38 -11.88 -15.33
CA TYR A 212 0.63 -12.44 -14.42
C TYR A 212 0.31 -13.88 -14.02
N GLU A 213 -0.91 -14.16 -13.56
CA GLU A 213 -1.27 -15.53 -13.13
C GLU A 213 -1.22 -16.51 -14.31
N HIS A 214 -1.61 -16.07 -15.52
CA HIS A 214 -1.48 -16.88 -16.72
C HIS A 214 -0.02 -17.30 -16.95
N GLN A 215 0.91 -16.34 -17.01
CA GLN A 215 2.33 -16.63 -17.22
C GLN A 215 2.94 -17.49 -16.11
N LYS A 216 2.53 -17.26 -14.86
CA LYS A 216 2.95 -18.08 -13.72
C LYS A 216 2.46 -19.52 -13.87
N HIS A 217 1.22 -19.74 -14.29
CA HIS A 217 0.65 -21.07 -14.46
C HIS A 217 1.20 -21.80 -15.69
N THR A 218 1.43 -21.10 -16.81
CA THR A 218 2.03 -21.69 -18.01
C THR A 218 3.52 -21.96 -17.86
N GLY A 219 4.18 -21.28 -16.92
CA GLY A 219 5.63 -21.36 -16.69
C GLY A 219 6.44 -20.39 -17.54
N GLU A 220 5.79 -19.54 -18.34
CA GLU A 220 6.45 -18.46 -19.10
C GLU A 220 7.17 -17.47 -18.17
N LEU A 221 6.56 -17.19 -17.01
CA LEU A 221 7.20 -16.47 -15.91
C LEU A 221 7.79 -17.47 -14.92
N PRO A 222 9.12 -17.65 -14.84
CA PRO A 222 9.73 -18.60 -13.93
C PRO A 222 9.63 -18.14 -12.47
N ILE A 223 9.05 -18.99 -11.63
CA ILE A 223 8.94 -18.79 -10.20
C ILE A 223 9.59 -19.98 -9.48
N ILE A 224 10.78 -19.72 -8.93
CA ILE A 224 11.62 -20.71 -8.23
C ILE A 224 10.88 -21.30 -7.02
N GLY A 225 10.76 -22.63 -6.97
CA GLY A 225 10.04 -23.36 -5.93
C GLY A 225 8.52 -23.47 -6.17
N VAL A 226 7.99 -22.89 -7.25
CA VAL A 226 6.55 -22.93 -7.56
C VAL A 226 6.25 -23.60 -8.89
N ASN A 227 6.83 -23.14 -10.00
CA ASN A 227 6.64 -23.75 -11.33
C ASN A 227 7.94 -24.27 -11.96
N THR A 228 9.09 -23.93 -11.38
CA THR A 228 10.41 -24.43 -11.77
C THR A 228 11.31 -24.56 -10.54
N TYR A 229 12.35 -25.38 -10.60
CA TYR A 229 13.21 -25.72 -9.46
C TYR A 229 12.40 -26.21 -8.24
N LEU A 230 11.57 -27.23 -8.46
CA LEU A 230 10.69 -27.79 -7.43
C LEU A 230 11.44 -28.73 -6.49
N ASN A 231 10.97 -28.81 -5.24
CA ASN A 231 11.50 -29.76 -4.27
C ASN A 231 11.15 -31.20 -4.64
N PRO A 232 12.13 -32.10 -4.89
CA PRO A 232 11.83 -33.49 -5.22
C PRO A 232 11.05 -34.21 -4.12
N GLN A 233 11.21 -33.82 -2.85
CA GLN A 233 10.52 -34.44 -1.71
C GLN A 233 9.01 -34.19 -1.74
N THR A 234 8.56 -33.05 -2.29
CA THR A 234 7.12 -32.71 -2.35
C THR A 234 6.34 -33.59 -3.31
N SER A 235 7.03 -34.32 -4.20
CA SER A 235 6.42 -35.26 -5.14
C SER A 235 6.43 -36.71 -4.65
N VAL A 236 6.97 -36.98 -3.46
CA VAL A 236 6.99 -38.32 -2.84
C VAL A 236 5.62 -38.62 -2.23
N GLU A 237 5.11 -39.83 -2.46
CA GLU A 237 3.84 -40.28 -1.88
C GLU A 237 3.90 -40.27 -0.34
N GLY A 238 2.91 -39.65 0.30
CA GLY A 238 2.87 -39.50 1.76
C GLY A 238 3.67 -38.32 2.31
N TYR A 239 4.16 -37.41 1.47
CA TYR A 239 4.76 -36.15 1.94
C TYR A 239 3.73 -35.31 2.72
N GLU A 240 4.06 -34.98 3.97
CA GLU A 240 3.35 -34.00 4.77
C GLU A 240 4.18 -32.72 4.88
N PRO A 241 3.64 -31.55 4.50
CA PRO A 241 4.33 -30.28 4.70
C PRO A 241 4.65 -30.06 6.19
N PRO A 242 5.80 -29.44 6.51
CA PRO A 242 6.13 -29.12 7.89
C PRO A 242 5.04 -28.23 8.51
N LYS A 243 4.71 -28.50 9.78
CA LYS A 243 3.75 -27.68 10.52
C LYS A 243 4.38 -26.32 10.81
N ILE A 244 3.67 -25.27 10.42
CA ILE A 244 4.04 -23.89 10.71
C ILE A 244 3.15 -23.38 11.83
N GLU A 245 3.75 -22.68 12.79
CA GLU A 245 3.01 -22.05 13.87
C GLU A 245 2.12 -20.94 13.31
N LEU A 246 0.83 -21.00 13.60
CA LEU A 246 -0.14 -20.03 13.11
C LEU A 246 -0.49 -19.04 14.21
N ALA A 247 -0.18 -17.77 13.98
CA ALA A 247 -0.70 -16.68 14.80
C ALA A 247 -2.21 -16.52 14.56
N ARG A 248 -3.00 -16.88 15.59
CA ARG A 248 -4.47 -16.81 15.60
C ARG A 248 -4.95 -16.29 16.95
N ALA A 249 -6.06 -15.55 16.95
CA ALA A 249 -6.66 -15.05 18.18
C ALA A 249 -7.39 -16.16 18.93
N GLU A 250 -7.11 -16.26 20.22
CA GLU A 250 -7.66 -17.28 21.12
C GLU A 250 -9.14 -17.01 21.45
N PRO A 251 -9.97 -18.04 21.71
CA PRO A 251 -11.37 -17.85 22.09
C PRO A 251 -11.54 -16.92 23.31
N ALA A 252 -10.61 -16.99 24.28
CA ALA A 252 -10.62 -16.14 25.46
C ALA A 252 -10.43 -14.66 25.12
N GLU A 253 -9.57 -14.32 24.15
CA GLU A 253 -9.35 -12.95 23.69
C GLU A 253 -10.61 -12.39 23.00
N LYS A 254 -11.29 -13.22 22.19
CA LYS A 254 -12.56 -12.84 21.56
C LYS A 254 -13.62 -12.54 22.61
N LEU A 255 -13.73 -13.40 23.63
CA LEU A 255 -14.67 -13.21 24.74
C LEU A 255 -14.32 -11.95 25.55
N GLN A 256 -13.05 -11.70 25.80
CA GLN A 256 -12.57 -10.49 26.47
C GLN A 256 -13.00 -9.23 25.70
N GLN A 257 -12.83 -9.20 24.38
CA GLN A 257 -13.24 -8.07 23.55
C GLN A 257 -14.76 -7.85 23.55
N LEU A 258 -15.56 -8.92 23.55
CA LEU A 258 -17.02 -8.83 23.67
C LEU A 258 -17.44 -8.27 25.04
N ASN A 259 -16.80 -8.71 26.12
CA ASN A 259 -17.07 -8.23 27.46
C ASN A 259 -16.67 -6.76 27.63
N ASN A 260 -15.49 -6.38 27.11
CA ASN A 260 -15.03 -4.99 27.06
C ASN A 260 -16.04 -4.10 26.32
N LEU A 261 -16.53 -4.55 25.16
CA LEU A 261 -17.51 -3.80 24.37
C LEU A 261 -18.84 -3.64 25.11
N LYS A 262 -19.37 -4.72 25.72
CA LYS A 262 -20.61 -4.66 26.51
C LYS A 262 -20.48 -3.71 27.70
N ALA A 263 -19.37 -3.78 28.43
CA ALA A 263 -19.10 -2.90 29.56
C ALA A 263 -18.98 -1.43 29.11
N TYR A 264 -18.31 -1.19 27.97
CA TYR A 264 -18.20 0.14 27.38
C TYR A 264 -19.57 0.71 26.98
N HIS A 265 -20.42 -0.09 26.31
CA HIS A 265 -21.79 0.31 25.98
C HIS A 265 -22.65 0.60 27.20
N ALA A 266 -22.56 -0.24 28.24
CA ALA A 266 -23.30 -0.04 29.49
C ALA A 266 -22.86 1.25 30.21
N LYS A 267 -21.55 1.56 30.20
CA LYS A 267 -21.00 2.76 30.84
C LYS A 267 -21.52 4.07 30.23
N TYR A 268 -21.76 4.10 28.92
CA TYR A 268 -22.12 5.32 28.17
C TYR A 268 -23.55 5.28 27.62
N SER A 269 -24.42 4.41 28.13
CA SER A 269 -25.80 4.21 27.62
C SER A 269 -26.61 5.51 27.54
N GLU A 270 -26.50 6.35 28.56
CA GLU A 270 -27.28 7.58 28.71
C GLU A 270 -26.91 8.67 27.69
N VAL A 271 -25.65 8.72 27.28
CA VAL A 271 -25.12 9.79 26.40
C VAL A 271 -25.04 9.37 24.94
N THR A 272 -24.85 8.07 24.67
CA THR A 272 -24.64 7.51 23.33
C THR A 272 -25.70 7.95 22.33
N LYS A 273 -26.98 7.91 22.72
CA LYS A 273 -28.08 8.26 21.81
C LYS A 273 -28.00 9.71 21.33
N ASN A 274 -27.66 10.63 22.24
CA ASN A 274 -27.56 12.06 21.93
C ASN A 274 -26.31 12.34 21.09
N ASP A 275 -25.18 11.72 21.42
CA ASP A 275 -23.91 11.87 20.69
C ASP A 275 -24.03 11.37 19.24
N LEU A 276 -24.67 10.22 19.02
CA LEU A 276 -24.92 9.69 17.67
C LEU A 276 -25.93 10.55 16.89
N ALA A 277 -26.94 11.12 17.56
CA ALA A 277 -27.87 12.05 16.92
C ALA A 277 -27.16 13.35 16.51
N HIS A 278 -26.26 13.86 17.35
CA HIS A 278 -25.42 15.01 17.01
C HIS A 278 -24.53 14.72 15.81
N LEU A 279 -23.83 13.57 15.79
CA LEU A 279 -22.99 13.15 14.66
C LEU A 279 -23.78 13.14 13.34
N LYS A 280 -24.99 12.57 13.35
CA LYS A 280 -25.88 12.54 12.18
C LYS A 280 -26.30 13.94 11.74
N SER A 281 -26.63 14.81 12.67
CA SER A 281 -27.01 16.21 12.38
C SER A 281 -25.87 17.00 11.75
N VAL A 282 -24.64 16.86 12.27
CA VAL A 282 -23.42 17.48 11.70
C VAL A 282 -23.22 17.02 10.25
N ALA A 283 -23.34 15.72 9.99
CA ALA A 283 -23.19 15.16 8.65
C ALA A 283 -24.26 15.70 7.67
N LEU A 284 -25.54 15.74 8.08
CA LEU A 284 -26.64 16.24 7.25
C LEU A 284 -26.54 17.75 6.96
N ARG A 285 -25.94 18.52 7.87
CA ARG A 285 -25.70 19.96 7.68
C ARG A 285 -24.46 20.28 6.84
N GLY A 286 -23.71 19.27 6.41
CA GLY A 286 -22.46 19.46 5.66
C GLY A 286 -21.33 20.11 6.48
N GLU A 287 -21.41 20.02 7.81
CA GLU A 287 -20.40 20.54 8.73
C GLU A 287 -19.20 19.57 8.87
N ASN A 288 -18.18 19.97 9.63
CA ASN A 288 -17.00 19.14 9.84
C ASN A 288 -17.30 17.89 10.69
N ILE A 289 -17.49 16.75 10.03
CA ILE A 289 -17.77 15.45 10.68
C ILE A 289 -16.61 15.02 11.59
N PHE A 290 -15.36 15.32 11.24
CA PHE A 290 -14.20 14.89 12.02
C PHE A 290 -14.16 15.54 13.41
N GLU A 291 -14.56 16.80 13.53
CA GLU A 291 -14.65 17.47 14.83
C GLU A 291 -15.70 16.80 15.74
N ALA A 292 -16.84 16.41 15.17
CA ALA A 292 -17.85 15.65 15.90
C ALA A 292 -17.32 14.27 16.32
N LEU A 293 -16.59 13.58 15.43
CA LEU A 293 -15.99 12.27 15.72
C LEU A 293 -15.03 12.32 16.92
N LEU A 294 -14.22 13.37 17.10
CA LEU A 294 -13.31 13.51 18.25
C LEU A 294 -14.03 13.51 19.62
N LYS A 295 -15.28 13.94 19.64
CA LYS A 295 -16.13 13.95 20.84
C LYS A 295 -16.85 12.61 20.98
N VAL A 296 -17.51 12.17 19.91
CA VAL A 296 -18.37 10.99 19.88
C VAL A 296 -17.56 9.70 20.08
N SER A 297 -16.31 9.64 19.64
CA SER A 297 -15.44 8.47 19.83
C SER A 297 -15.08 8.19 21.29
N ARG A 298 -15.36 9.12 22.21
CA ARG A 298 -15.11 8.95 23.65
C ARG A 298 -16.21 8.17 24.35
N THR A 299 -17.40 8.12 23.75
CA THR A 299 -18.62 7.55 24.33
C THR A 299 -19.26 6.49 23.42
N CYS A 300 -18.94 6.47 22.13
CA CYS A 300 -19.51 5.57 21.14
C CYS A 300 -18.43 4.67 20.55
N SER A 301 -18.78 3.39 20.40
CA SER A 301 -17.93 2.41 19.71
C SER A 301 -17.86 2.65 18.19
N LEU A 302 -16.84 2.09 17.55
CA LEU A 302 -16.66 2.13 16.09
C LEU A 302 -17.94 1.71 15.34
N GLY A 303 -18.54 0.57 15.71
CA GLY A 303 -19.74 0.06 15.06
C GLY A 303 -20.96 0.97 15.20
N GLN A 304 -21.11 1.63 16.36
CA GLN A 304 -22.20 2.60 16.59
C GLN A 304 -22.02 3.85 15.71
N MET A 305 -20.80 4.40 15.64
CA MET A 305 -20.50 5.57 14.81
C MET A 305 -20.67 5.26 13.31
N SER A 306 -20.13 4.13 12.83
CA SER A 306 -20.25 3.75 11.42
C SER A 306 -21.71 3.53 11.02
N LYS A 307 -22.51 2.85 11.84
CA LYS A 307 -23.94 2.65 11.56
C LYS A 307 -24.71 3.97 11.52
N ALA A 308 -24.43 4.89 12.44
CA ALA A 308 -25.06 6.21 12.44
C ALA A 308 -24.73 7.00 11.16
N LEU A 309 -23.48 6.95 10.67
CA LEU A 309 -23.11 7.58 9.41
C LEU A 309 -23.72 6.89 8.19
N TYR A 310 -23.87 5.55 8.20
CA TYR A 310 -24.56 4.84 7.11
C TYR A 310 -26.04 5.24 6.96
N GLU A 311 -26.72 5.55 8.05
CA GLU A 311 -28.12 6.00 8.03
C GLU A 311 -28.31 7.34 7.30
N VAL A 312 -27.29 8.19 7.24
CA VAL A 312 -27.38 9.56 6.67
C VAL A 312 -26.50 9.79 5.44
N GLY A 313 -25.42 9.04 5.29
CA GLY A 313 -24.45 9.14 4.18
C GLY A 313 -24.49 7.96 3.20
N GLY A 314 -25.28 6.93 3.49
CA GLY A 314 -25.37 5.72 2.68
C GLY A 314 -24.20 4.75 2.92
N GLN A 315 -24.24 3.63 2.20
CA GLN A 315 -23.19 2.62 2.21
C GLN A 315 -22.55 2.54 0.82
N TYR A 316 -21.27 2.19 0.79
CA TYR A 316 -20.59 1.91 -0.47
C TYR A 316 -21.29 0.74 -1.18
N ARG A 317 -21.69 0.96 -2.44
CA ARG A 317 -22.20 -0.09 -3.32
C ARG A 317 -21.08 -0.55 -4.23
N ARG A 318 -20.85 -1.87 -4.26
CA ARG A 318 -19.97 -2.46 -5.28
C ARG A 318 -20.64 -2.28 -6.63
N ASN A 319 -20.04 -1.47 -7.50
CA ASN A 319 -20.37 -1.50 -8.91
C ASN A 319 -19.79 -2.82 -9.47
N LEU A 320 -20.67 -3.68 -9.98
CA LEU A 320 -20.34 -4.90 -10.71
C LEU A 320 -20.59 -4.63 -12.19
#